data_AF-A0A955FNL2-F1
#
_entry.id   AF-A0A955FNL2-F1
#
_cell.length_a   1.000
_cell.length_b   1.000
_cell.length_c   1.000
_cell.angle_alpha   90.00
_cell.angle_beta   90.00
_cell.angle_gamma   90.00
#
_symmetry.space_group_name_H-M   'P 1'
#
loop_
_entity.id
_entity.type
_entity.pdbx_description
1 polymer ?
#
loop_
_entity_poly.entity_id
_entity_poly.type
_entity_poly.pdbx_seq_one_letter_code
_entity_poly.pdbx_strand_id
1 'polypeptide(L)' 'MHSVFAELSLVIVITAGVSLFMKAIRQPLILGYILAGLLVGPSALGLIHSAEAFEA' A
#
# COMPACT_ATOMS: atom_id res chain seq x y z
N MET A 1 -5.92 10.59 17.14
CA MET A 1 -4.75 11.04 16.35
C MET A 1 -4.22 9.88 15.51
N HIS A 2 -5.00 9.39 14.55
CA HIS A 2 -4.40 8.62 13.44
C HIS A 2 -3.89 9.69 12.48
N SER A 3 -2.60 9.99 12.56
CA SER A 3 -2.00 10.98 11.68
C SER A 3 -1.92 10.38 10.29
N VAL A 4 -2.22 11.17 9.26
CA VAL A 4 -1.99 10.82 7.84
C VAL A 4 -0.57 10.26 7.65
N PHE A 5 0.40 10.73 8.44
CA PHE A 5 1.75 10.16 8.52
C PHE A 5 1.81 8.67 8.86
N ALA A 6 1.02 8.18 9.80
CA ALA A 6 0.98 6.77 10.16
C ALA A 6 0.40 5.92 9.03
N GLU A 7 -0.68 6.39 8.38
CA GLU A 7 -1.27 5.73 7.21
C GLU A 7 -0.27 5.66 6.06
N LEU A 8 0.37 6.79 5.70
CA LEU A 8 1.40 6.84 4.67
C LEU A 8 2.61 5.95 4.98
N SER A 9 3.07 5.93 6.23
CA SER A 9 4.18 5.07 6.64
C SER A 9 3.84 3.59 6.47
N LEU A 10 2.61 3.20 6.85
CA LEU A 10 2.13 1.83 6.67
C LEU A 10 2.05 1.45 5.19
N VAL A 11 1.55 2.34 4.33
CA VAL A 11 1.52 2.14 2.87
C VAL A 11 2.92 1.85 2.33
N ILE A 12 3.91 2.66 2.72
CA ILE A 12 5.29 2.52 2.25
C ILE A 12 5.88 1.18 2.71
N VAL A 13 5.70 0.81 3.99
CA VAL A 13 6.22 -0.46 4.53
C VAL A 13 5.58 -1.65 3.82
N ILE A 14 4.27 -1.65 3.63
CA ILE A 14 3.57 -2.73 2.91
C ILE A 14 4.01 -2.80 1.45
N THR A 15 4.05 -1.67 0.75
CA THR A 15 4.45 -1.61 -0.66
C THR A 15 5.89 -2.08 -0.84
N ALA A 16 6.81 -1.66 0.02
CA ALA A 16 8.19 -2.11 0.01
C ALA A 16 8.30 -3.61 0.25
N GLY A 17 7.60 -4.15 1.27
CA GLY A 17 7.59 -5.57 1.59
C GLY A 17 7.06 -6.43 0.45
N VAL A 18 5.91 -6.06 -0.14
CA VAL A 18 5.32 -6.77 -1.28
C VAL A 18 6.24 -6.69 -2.51
N SER A 19 6.85 -5.54 -2.78
CA SER A 19 7.78 -5.37 -3.90
C SER A 19 9.04 -6.22 -3.74
N LEU A 20 9.59 -6.31 -2.52
CA LEU A 20 10.73 -7.17 -2.22
C LEU A 20 10.37 -8.65 -2.39
N PHE A 21 9.18 -9.04 -1.92
CA PHE A 21 8.66 -10.39 -2.08
C PHE A 21 8.50 -10.75 -3.57
N MET A 22 7.89 -9.86 -4.37
CA MET A 22 7.75 -10.04 -5.82
C MET A 22 9.10 -10.18 -6.51
N LYS A 23 10.09 -9.37 -6.12
CA LYS A 23 11.46 -9.47 -6.62
C LYS A 23 12.11 -10.81 -6.28
N ALA A 24 11.89 -11.31 -5.06
CA ALA A 24 12.42 -12.61 -4.63
C ALA A 24 11.85 -13.77 -5.44
N ILE A 25 10.56 -13.74 -5.75
CA ILE A 25 9.89 -14.76 -6.57
C ILE A 25 10.03 -14.54 -8.10
N ARG A 26 10.87 -13.58 -8.52
CA ARG A 26 11.09 -13.19 -9.94
C ARG A 26 9.83 -12.73 -10.69
N GLN A 27 8.82 -12.26 -9.97
CA GLN A 27 7.64 -11.67 -10.60
C GLN A 27 7.90 -10.22 -11.02
N PRO A 28 7.22 -9.73 -12.08
CA PRO A 28 7.26 -8.33 -12.47
C PRO A 28 6.87 -7.41 -11.30
N LEU A 29 7.67 -6.37 -11.05
CA LEU A 29 7.42 -5.41 -9.94
C LEU A 29 6.08 -4.70 -10.06
N ILE A 30 5.53 -4.56 -11.26
CA ILE A 30 4.22 -3.95 -11.48
C ILE A 30 3.10 -4.70 -10.75
N LEU A 31 3.20 -6.03 -10.63
CA LEU A 31 2.26 -6.82 -9.84
C LEU A 31 2.38 -6.50 -8.35
N GLY A 32 3.58 -6.19 -7.87
CA GLY A 32 3.81 -5.79 -6.49
C GLY A 32 3.11 -4.47 -6.14
N TYR A 33 3.15 -3.49 -7.03
CA TYR A 33 2.44 -2.22 -6.84
C TYR A 33 0.91 -2.40 -6.90
N ILE A 34 0.40 -3.22 -7.82
CA ILE A 34 -1.04 -3.52 -7.92
C ILE A 34 -1.52 -4.25 -6.66
N LEU A 35 -0.79 -5.26 -6.20
CA LEU A 35 -1.13 -6.01 -4.99
C LEU A 35 -1.03 -5.14 -3.74
N ALA A 36 0.01 -4.31 -3.62
CA ALA A 36 0.12 -3.37 -2.52
C ALA A 36 -1.04 -2.37 -2.49
N GLY A 37 -1.41 -1.80 -3.64
CA GLY A 37 -2.58 -0.92 -3.76
C GLY A 37 -3.90 -1.62 -3.44
N LEU A 38 -4.07 -2.88 -3.86
CA LEU A 38 -5.23 -3.68 -3.49
C LEU A 38 -5.28 -3.91 -1.98
N LEU A 39 -4.18 -4.38 -1.38
CA LEU A 39 -4.08 -4.69 0.05
C LEU A 39 -4.32 -3.47 0.92
N VAL A 40 -3.70 -2.34 0.59
CA VAL A 40 -3.76 -1.12 1.39
C VAL A 40 -5.03 -0.32 1.09
N GLY A 41 -5.60 -0.48 -0.11
CA GLY A 41 -6.78 0.22 -0.56
C GLY A 41 -8.06 -0.16 0.21
N PRO A 42 -9.11 0.66 0.08
CA PRO A 42 -10.38 0.47 0.78
C PRO A 42 -11.06 -0.86 0.42
N SER A 43 -10.77 -1.40 -0.78
CA SER A 43 -11.39 -2.63 -1.30
C SER A 43 -10.85 -3.94 -0.73
N ALA A 44 -9.72 -3.96 -0.01
CA ALA A 44 -9.21 -5.19 0.62
C ALA A 44 -9.08 -5.10 2.15
N LEU A 45 -8.03 -4.49 2.69
CA LEU A 45 -7.85 -4.40 4.15
C LEU A 45 -8.50 -3.15 4.74
N GLY A 46 -8.97 -2.22 3.90
CA GLY A 46 -9.58 -0.98 4.40
C GLY A 46 -8.59 -0.11 5.18
N LEU A 47 -7.29 -0.22 4.94
CA LEU A 47 -6.30 0.46 5.79
C LEU A 47 -6.28 1.97 5.57
N ILE A 48 -6.64 2.43 4.36
CA ILE A 48 -6.83 3.84 4.04
C ILE A 48 -8.33 4.13 4.02
N HIS A 49 -8.80 4.90 5.01
CA HIS A 49 -10.16 5.45 5.05
C HIS A 49 -10.20 6.93 4.66
N SER A 50 -9.06 7.61 4.68
CA SER A 50 -8.94 9.04 4.45
C SER A 50 -8.88 9.35 2.96
N ALA A 51 -10.00 9.16 2.22
CA ALA A 51 -10.12 9.69 0.86
C ALA A 51 -9.91 11.23 0.84
N GLU A 52 -10.28 11.90 1.94
CA GLU A 52 -10.04 13.33 2.20
C GLU A 52 -8.54 13.72 2.23
N ALA A 53 -7.61 12.78 2.46
CA ALA A 53 -6.17 13.05 2.40
C ALA A 53 -5.61 13.00 0.97
N PHE A 54 -6.37 12.45 0.02
CA PHE A 54 -6.00 12.28 -1.39
C PHE A 54 -6.89 13.08 -2.35
N GLU A 55 -8.00 13.66 -1.87
CA GLU A 55 -8.72 14.72 -2.56
C GLU A 55 -7.96 16.04 -2.41
N ALA A 56 -7.58 16.62 -3.56
CA ALA A 56 -6.84 17.87 -3.68
C ALA A 56 -7.79 19.08 -3.81
#